data_AF-A0A356PDB6-F1
#
_entry.id   AF-A0A356PDB6-F1
#
_cell.length_a   1.000
_cell.length_b   1.000
_cell.length_c   1.000
_cell.angle_alpha   90.00
_cell.angle_beta   90.00
_cell.angle_gamma   90.00
#
_symmetry.space_group_name_H-M   'P 1'
#
loop_
_entity.id
_entity.type
_entity.pdbx_description
1 polymer ?
#
loop_
_entity_poly.entity_id
_entity_poly.type
_entity_poly.pdbx_seq_one_letter_code
_entity_poly.pdbx_strand_id
1 'polypeptide(L)'
;VERLNSDLANDFGNFVSRSLAMVVKYREGIVPSPGQDGSQELEVKVLSHEVKKAVEKRLEACDPAGALEEIWRFVARCNKYVDETA
;
A
#
# COMPACT_ATOMS: atom_id res chain seq x y z
N VAL A 1 -17.93 -2.95 13.67
CA VAL A 1 -16.65 -3.39 14.25
C VAL A 1 -16.00 -4.50 13.41
N GLU A 2 -16.76 -5.46 12.86
CA GLU A 2 -16.22 -6.51 11.97
C GLU A 2 -15.53 -6.00 10.70
N ARG A 3 -16.09 -5.03 9.96
CA ARG A 3 -15.40 -4.45 8.78
C ARG A 3 -14.07 -3.80 9.13
N LEU A 4 -14.02 -3.09 10.27
CA LEU A 4 -12.83 -2.39 10.72
C LEU A 4 -11.72 -3.38 11.10
N ASN A 5 -12.05 -4.53 11.68
CA ASN A 5 -11.08 -5.60 11.94
C ASN A 5 -10.70 -6.36 10.66
N SER A 6 -11.65 -6.64 9.76
CA SER A 6 -11.37 -7.36 8.51
C SER A 6 -10.48 -6.54 7.59
N ASP A 7 -10.87 -5.31 7.26
CA ASP A 7 -10.18 -4.51 6.25
C ASP A 7 -8.81 -4.00 6.76
N LEU A 8 -8.70 -3.72 8.06
CA LEU A 8 -7.46 -3.28 8.69
C LEU A 8 -6.50 -4.45 8.96
N ALA A 9 -6.98 -5.55 9.52
CA ALA A 9 -6.11 -6.68 9.85
C ALA A 9 -5.78 -7.54 8.62
N ASN A 10 -6.74 -7.76 7.71
CA ASN A 10 -6.50 -8.63 6.55
C ASN A 10 -5.73 -7.92 5.45
N ASP A 11 -6.12 -6.73 4.98
CA ASP A 11 -5.43 -6.16 3.81
C ASP A 11 -4.19 -5.38 4.22
N PHE A 12 -4.35 -4.42 5.13
CA PHE A 12 -3.24 -3.59 5.58
C PHE A 12 -2.27 -4.37 6.47
N GLY A 13 -2.79 -5.11 7.45
CA GLY A 13 -1.98 -5.93 8.36
C GLY A 13 -1.16 -6.99 7.63
N ASN A 14 -1.75 -7.68 6.64
CA ASN A 14 -1.03 -8.68 5.84
C ASN A 14 0.07 -8.03 5.00
N PHE A 15 -0.21 -6.90 4.34
CA PHE A 15 0.79 -6.18 3.55
C PHE A 15 2.02 -5.81 4.41
N VAL A 16 1.80 -5.18 5.55
CA VAL A 16 2.87 -4.74 6.45
C VAL A 16 3.63 -5.93 7.01
N SER A 17 2.93 -6.95 7.50
CA SER A 17 3.52 -8.15 8.09
C SER A 17 4.42 -8.88 7.08
N ARG A 18 3.93 -9.13 5.86
CA ARG A 18 4.69 -9.81 4.80
C ARG A 18 5.88 -8.99 4.35
N SER A 19 5.69 -7.70 4.11
CA SER A 19 6.78 -6.81 3.67
C SER A 19 7.90 -6.77 4.72
N LEU A 20 7.54 -6.60 6.00
CA LEU A 20 8.52 -6.58 7.08
C LEU A 20 9.22 -7.94 7.24
N ALA A 21 8.48 -9.05 7.18
CA ALA A 21 9.04 -10.39 7.26
C ALA A 21 10.04 -10.65 6.11
N MET A 22 9.75 -10.20 4.89
CA MET A 22 10.68 -10.32 3.76
C MET A 22 11.96 -9.51 3.98
N VAL A 23 11.86 -8.27 4.49
CA VAL A 23 13.03 -7.44 4.80
C VAL A 23 13.90 -8.09 5.88
N VAL A 24 13.29 -8.59 6.95
CA VAL A 24 14.02 -9.27 8.03
C VAL A 24 14.68 -10.55 7.51
N LYS A 25 13.94 -11.39 6.76
CA LYS A 25 14.40 -12.71 6.32
C LYS A 25 15.43 -12.67 5.21
N TYR A 26 15.29 -11.74 4.26
CA TYR A 26 16.08 -11.74 3.01
C TYR A 26 17.03 -10.56 2.87
N ARG A 27 16.97 -9.58 3.77
CA ARG A 27 17.78 -8.35 3.74
C ARG A 27 18.35 -8.00 5.11
N GLU A 28 18.37 -8.96 6.05
CA GLU A 28 18.95 -8.80 7.39
C GLU A 28 18.34 -7.63 8.18
N GLY A 29 17.09 -7.28 7.91
CA GLY A 29 16.41 -6.15 8.53
C GLY A 29 16.82 -4.77 7.97
N ILE A 30 17.66 -4.73 6.94
CA ILE A 30 18.12 -3.50 6.28
C ILE A 30 17.28 -3.27 5.02
N VAL A 31 16.73 -2.06 4.88
CA VAL A 31 16.01 -1.68 3.66
C VAL A 31 17.01 -1.56 2.50
N PRO A 32 16.90 -2.37 1.43
CA PRO A 32 17.83 -2.31 0.32
C PRO A 32 17.64 -1.04 -0.50
N SER A 33 18.69 -0.62 -1.21
CA SER A 33 18.55 0.41 -2.23
C SER A 33 17.57 -0.06 -3.33
N PRO A 34 16.68 0.83 -3.82
CA PRO A 34 15.77 0.47 -4.90
C PRO A 34 16.55 0.14 -6.17
N GLY A 35 16.08 -0.88 -6.90
CA GLY A 35 16.59 -1.21 -8.23
C GLY A 35 16.08 -0.24 -9.30
N GLN A 36 16.31 -0.60 -10.57
CA GLN A 36 15.74 0.14 -11.70
C GLN A 36 14.23 -0.12 -11.78
N ASP A 37 13.45 0.93 -12.02
CA ASP A 37 12.00 0.81 -12.15
C ASP A 37 11.63 0.06 -13.43
N GLY A 38 10.84 -0.98 -13.31
CA GLY A 38 10.08 -1.60 -14.39
C GLY A 38 8.68 -0.98 -14.52
N SER A 39 7.83 -1.62 -15.33
CA SER A 39 6.47 -1.15 -15.57
C SER A 39 5.60 -1.19 -14.30
N GLN A 40 5.77 -2.21 -13.46
CA GLN A 40 5.02 -2.39 -12.22
C GLN A 40 5.41 -1.34 -11.17
N GLU A 41 6.70 -1.04 -11.03
CA GLU A 41 7.20 -0.02 -10.10
C GLU A 41 6.70 1.37 -10.50
N LEU A 42 6.73 1.69 -11.80
CA LEU A 42 6.19 2.94 -12.33
C LEU A 42 4.68 3.05 -12.07
N GLU A 43 3.92 1.98 -12.28
CA GLU A 43 2.48 1.95 -12.01
C GLU A 43 2.17 2.24 -10.54
N VAL A 44 2.88 1.57 -9.61
CA VAL A 44 2.69 1.79 -8.16
C VAL A 44 3.06 3.22 -7.77
N LYS A 45 4.15 3.78 -8.32
CA LYS A 45 4.55 5.18 -8.07
C LYS A 45 3.51 6.17 -8.58
N VAL A 46 3.01 6.00 -9.80
CA VAL A 46 1.96 6.86 -10.37
C VAL A 46 0.70 6.79 -9.50
N LEU A 47 0.25 5.58 -9.16
CA LEU A 47 -0.92 5.39 -8.30
C LEU A 47 -0.73 6.06 -6.93
N SER A 48 0.46 6.00 -6.34
CA SER A 48 0.74 6.66 -5.05
C SER A 48 0.51 8.18 -5.12
N HIS A 49 0.91 8.81 -6.22
CA HIS A 49 0.71 10.24 -6.43
C HIS A 49 -0.76 10.58 -6.69
N GLU A 50 -1.48 9.75 -7.44
CA GLU A 50 -2.91 9.91 -7.68
C GLU A 50 -3.73 9.79 -6.40
N VAL A 51 -3.47 8.75 -5.62
CA VAL A 51 -4.15 8.49 -4.35
C VAL A 51 -3.89 9.62 -3.36
N LYS A 52 -2.65 10.12 -3.25
CA LYS A 52 -2.35 11.28 -2.41
C LYS A 52 -3.24 12.48 -2.75
N LYS A 53 -3.32 12.85 -4.03
CA LYS A 53 -4.15 13.97 -4.49
C LYS A 53 -5.64 13.73 -4.24
N ALA A 54 -6.11 12.50 -4.43
CA ALA A 54 -7.50 12.13 -4.20
C ALA A 54 -7.87 12.20 -2.72
N VAL A 55 -7.00 11.72 -1.83
CA VAL A 55 -7.15 11.81 -0.38
C VAL A 55 -7.23 13.27 0.05
N GLU A 56 -6.29 14.11 -0.38
CA GLU A 56 -6.27 15.55 -0.06
C GLU A 56 -7.60 16.21 -0.47
N LYS A 57 -8.05 15.99 -1.72
CA LYS A 57 -9.32 16.53 -2.23
C LYS A 57 -10.54 16.07 -1.45
N ARG A 58 -10.59 14.80 -1.04
CA ARG A 58 -11.72 14.25 -0.27
C ARG A 58 -11.75 14.78 1.16
N LEU A 59 -10.59 14.94 1.78
CA LEU A 59 -10.49 15.56 3.10
C LEU A 59 -10.91 17.03 3.07
N GLU A 60 -10.51 17.79 2.04
CA GLU A 60 -11.00 19.17 1.82
C GLU A 60 -12.52 19.22 1.66
N ALA A 61 -13.13 18.21 1.04
CA ALA A 61 -14.57 18.06 0.89
C ALA A 61 -15.29 17.49 2.14
N CYS A 62 -14.58 17.34 3.28
CA CYS A 62 -15.11 16.71 4.51
C CYS A 62 -15.62 15.27 4.31
N ASP A 63 -14.99 14.51 3.39
CA ASP A 63 -15.27 13.09 3.12
C ASP A 63 -14.11 12.18 3.58
N PRO A 64 -13.99 11.92 4.90
CA PRO A 64 -12.96 11.02 5.41
C PRO A 64 -13.20 9.55 5.03
N ALA A 65 -14.46 9.15 4.78
CA ALA A 65 -14.79 7.79 4.38
C ALA A 65 -14.24 7.49 2.98
N GLY A 66 -14.49 8.36 2.01
CA GLY A 66 -13.92 8.21 0.68
C GLY A 66 -12.40 8.38 0.66
N ALA A 67 -11.83 9.21 1.54
CA ALA A 67 -10.37 9.30 1.67
C ALA A 67 -9.77 7.95 2.09
N LEU A 68 -10.41 7.23 3.01
CA LEU A 68 -10.01 5.88 3.40
C LEU A 68 -10.17 4.88 2.24
N GLU A 69 -11.21 5.00 1.42
CA GLU A 69 -11.38 4.14 0.23
C GLU A 69 -10.20 4.29 -0.75
N GLU A 70 -9.73 5.52 -1.00
CA GLU A 70 -8.56 5.74 -1.87
C GLU A 70 -7.28 5.14 -1.28
N ILE A 71 -7.10 5.21 0.05
CA ILE A 71 -5.98 4.57 0.74
C ILE A 71 -6.06 3.05 0.56
N TRP A 72 -7.25 2.45 0.71
CA TRP A 72 -7.44 1.00 0.56
C TRP A 72 -7.21 0.53 -0.88
N ARG A 73 -7.57 1.35 -1.86
CA ARG A 73 -7.22 1.11 -3.28
C ARG A 73 -5.71 1.01 -3.47
N PHE A 74 -4.92 1.85 -2.79
CA PHE A 74 -3.46 1.77 -2.84
C PHE A 74 -2.91 0.51 -2.16
N VAL A 75 -3.40 0.22 -0.95
CA VAL A 75 -3.00 -0.98 -0.18
C VAL A 75 -3.25 -2.25 -0.98
N ALA A 76 -4.41 -2.37 -1.65
CA ALA A 76 -4.73 -3.52 -2.50
C ALA A 76 -3.72 -3.67 -3.65
N ARG A 77 -3.31 -2.57 -4.31
CA ARG A 77 -2.29 -2.62 -5.37
C ARG A 77 -0.92 -3.02 -4.82
N CYS A 78 -0.55 -2.56 -3.63
CA CYS A 78 0.69 -2.93 -2.96
C CYS A 78 0.74 -4.41 -2.59
N ASN A 79 -0.37 -4.97 -2.08
CA ASN A 79 -0.48 -6.43 -1.85
C ASN A 79 -0.24 -7.20 -3.15
N LYS A 80 -0.92 -6.81 -4.22
CA LYS A 80 -0.73 -7.44 -5.54
C LYS A 80 0.71 -7.32 -6.05
N TYR A 81 1.34 -6.17 -5.86
CA TYR A 81 2.74 -5.96 -6.25
C TYR A 81 3.68 -6.90 -5.50
N VAL A 82 3.51 -7.05 -4.18
CA VAL A 82 4.29 -8.01 -3.39
C VAL A 82 4.04 -9.43 -3.88
N ASP A 83 2.81 -9.82 -4.17
CA ASP A 83 2.51 -11.16 -4.70
C ASP A 83 3.12 -11.42 -6.08
N GLU A 84 3.22 -10.40 -6.93
CA GLU A 84 3.82 -10.49 -8.26
C GLU A 84 5.37 -10.50 -8.23
N THR A 85 5.99 -10.03 -7.15
CA THR A 85 7.45 -9.79 -7.05
C THR A 85 8.16 -10.57 -5.93
N ALA A 86 7.42 -11.32 -5.10
CA ALA A 86 7.93 -12.14 -4.00
C ALA A 86 8.51 -13.50 -4.42
#